data_AF-A0A368C5R1-F1
#
_entry.id   AF-A0A368C5R1-F1
#
_cell.length_a   1.000
_cell.length_b   1.000
_cell.length_c   1.000
_cell.angle_alpha   90.00
_cell.angle_beta   90.00
_cell.angle_gamma   90.00
#
_symmetry.space_group_name_H-M   'P 1'
#
loop_
_entity.id
_entity.type
_entity.pdbx_description
1 polymer ?
#
loop_
_entity_poly.entity_id
_entity_poly.type
_entity_poly.pdbx_seq_one_letter_code
_entity_poly.pdbx_strand_id
1 'polypeptide(L)' 'MSKKVKIRATLKDGITTVKAIISHPMETGSRKNKETGEIIPAHFIQAVEVTLNEEVVMDTHWGTGISKN' A
#
# COMPACT_ATOMS: atom_id res chain seq x y z
N MET A 1 -11.84 -15.43 -0.13
CA MET A 1 -10.65 -14.88 0.57
C MET A 1 -9.80 -14.11 -0.43
N SER A 2 -10.12 -12.84 -0.65
CA SER A 2 -9.46 -12.02 -1.67
C SER A 2 -8.04 -11.68 -1.20
N LYS A 3 -7.02 -12.03 -2.00
CA LYS A 3 -5.63 -11.67 -1.70
C LYS A 3 -5.53 -10.15 -1.55
N LYS A 4 -5.11 -9.67 -0.37
CA LYS A 4 -4.93 -8.24 -0.05
C LYS A 4 -3.85 -7.57 -0.91
N VAL A 5 -2.97 -8.38 -1.51
CA VAL A 5 -1.92 -7.92 -2.41
C VAL A 5 -1.98 -8.72 -3.71
N LYS A 6 -2.01 -8.03 -4.86
CA LYS A 6 -1.90 -8.61 -6.20
C LYS A 6 -0.60 -8.13 -6.82
N ILE A 7 0.26 -9.06 -7.22
CA ILE A 7 1.56 -8.76 -7.83
C ILE A 7 1.59 -9.34 -9.23
N ARG A 8 2.12 -8.58 -10.19
CA ARG A 8 2.42 -9.02 -11.54
C ARG A 8 3.85 -8.61 -11.89
N ALA A 9 4.64 -9.57 -12.35
CA ALA A 9 5.96 -9.34 -12.92
C ALA A 9 5.92 -9.54 -14.44
N THR A 10 6.73 -8.80 -15.17
CA THR A 10 6.90 -8.97 -16.63
C THR A 10 8.36 -8.74 -16.97
N LEU A 11 8.99 -9.76 -17.57
CA LEU A 11 10.36 -9.71 -18.04
C LEU A 11 10.37 -9.24 -19.50
N LYS A 12 11.15 -8.20 -19.80
CA LYS A 12 11.39 -7.73 -21.16
C LYS A 12 12.82 -7.24 -21.28
N ASP A 13 13.54 -7.72 -22.29
CA ASP A 13 14.92 -7.30 -22.61
C ASP A 13 15.87 -7.34 -21.39
N GLY A 14 15.73 -8.37 -20.54
CA GLY A 14 16.53 -8.54 -19.33
C GLY A 14 16.09 -7.70 -18.12
N ILE A 15 15.08 -6.83 -18.26
CA ILE A 15 14.54 -6.01 -17.17
C ILE A 15 13.19 -6.56 -16.72
N THR A 16 13.06 -6.85 -15.42
CA THR A 16 11.79 -7.26 -14.81
C THR A 16 11.05 -6.06 -14.26
N THR A 17 9.89 -5.74 -14.85
CA THR A 17 8.97 -4.75 -14.28
C THR A 17 8.00 -5.44 -13.33
N VAL A 18 7.95 -5.00 -12.07
CA VAL A 18 7.02 -5.50 -11.06
C VAL A 18 5.95 -4.45 -10.77
N LYS A 19 4.68 -4.87 -10.77
CA LYS A 19 3.54 -4.05 -10.38
C LYS A 19 2.80 -4.73 -9.24
N ALA A 20 2.61 -4.01 -8.14
CA ALA A 20 1.84 -4.47 -7.00
C ALA A 20 0.62 -3.57 -6.77
N ILE A 21 -0.51 -4.19 -6.46
CA ILE A 21 -1.73 -3.54 -6.01
C ILE A 21 -2.02 -4.05 -4.60
N ILE A 22 -1.99 -3.16 -3.62
CA ILE A 22 -2.28 -3.46 -2.22
C ILE A 22 -3.63 -2.83 -1.90
N SER A 23 -4.66 -3.67 -1.70
CA SER A 23 -5.99 -3.18 -1.37
C SER A 23 -6.04 -2.78 0.11
N HIS A 24 -6.24 -1.48 0.34
CA HIS A 24 -6.20 -0.89 1.66
C HIS A 24 -7.03 0.41 1.69
N PRO A 25 -7.78 0.68 2.78
CA PRO A 25 -8.64 1.87 2.88
C PRO A 25 -7.88 3.19 2.88
N MET A 26 -6.63 3.20 3.37
CA MET A 26 -5.77 4.40 3.48
C MET A 26 -6.50 5.56 4.17
N GLU A 27 -7.10 5.31 5.33
CA GLU A 27 -7.77 6.33 6.13
C GLU A 27 -6.71 7.30 6.69
N THR A 28 -6.89 8.58 6.38
CA THR A 28 -5.89 9.61 6.67
C THR A 28 -5.94 10.12 8.10
N GLY A 29 -7.04 9.87 8.79
CA GLY A 29 -7.29 10.45 10.12
C GLY A 29 -7.96 11.81 10.08
N SER A 30 -8.28 12.34 8.89
CA SER A 30 -8.89 13.66 8.72
C SER A 30 -10.42 13.61 8.56
N ARG A 31 -10.97 12.41 8.31
CA ARG A 31 -12.41 12.23 8.09
C ARG A 31 -13.15 12.19 9.42
N LYS A 32 -14.35 12.77 9.46
CA LYS A 32 -15.28 12.64 10.59
C LYS A 32 -16.38 11.63 10.28
N ASN A 33 -16.78 10.86 11.28
CA ASN A 33 -17.98 10.05 11.23
C ASN A 33 -19.20 10.99 11.16
N LYS A 34 -20.08 10.77 10.19
CA LYS A 34 -21.26 11.62 9.97
C LYS A 34 -22.33 11.46 11.05
N GLU A 35 -22.38 10.30 11.69
CA GLU A 35 -23.40 9.97 12.70
C GLU A 35 -22.95 10.41 14.09
N THR A 36 -21.69 10.19 14.44
CA THR A 36 -21.15 10.52 15.78
C THR A 36 -20.43 11.87 15.84
N GLY A 37 -20.03 12.43 14.69
CA GLY A 37 -19.24 13.67 14.60
C GLY A 37 -17.76 13.51 14.97
N GLU A 38 -17.35 12.32 15.43
CA GLU A 38 -15.99 12.03 15.89
C GLU A 38 -15.00 11.87 14.74
N ILE A 39 -13.71 12.15 15.00
CA ILE A 39 -12.63 11.93 14.04
C ILE A 39 -12.37 10.43 13.92
N ILE A 40 -12.30 9.95 12.68
CA ILE A 40 -11.93 8.56 12.40
C ILE A 40 -10.41 8.45 12.55
N PRO A 41 -9.88 7.53 13.37
CA PRO A 41 -8.44 7.37 13.53
C PRO A 41 -7.73 7.03 12.21
N ALA A 42 -6.49 7.52 12.06
CA ALA A 42 -5.68 7.21 10.89
C ALA A 42 -5.40 5.70 10.80
N HIS A 43 -5.61 5.13 9.62
CA HIS A 43 -5.37 3.73 9.33
C HIS A 43 -4.89 3.60 7.88
N PHE A 44 -3.58 3.71 7.72
CA PHE A 44 -2.87 3.67 6.44
C PHE A 44 -1.62 2.78 6.55
N ILE A 45 -1.14 2.30 5.41
CA ILE A 45 0.10 1.52 5.34
C ILE A 45 1.27 2.47 5.63
N GLN A 46 2.13 2.12 6.58
CA GLN A 46 3.25 2.97 7.01
C GLN A 46 4.58 2.58 6.37
N ALA A 47 4.77 1.29 6.08
CA ALA A 47 6.00 0.77 5.50
C ALA A 47 5.69 -0.31 4.48
N VAL A 48 6.44 -0.31 3.37
CA VAL A 48 6.42 -1.35 2.35
C VAL A 48 7.85 -1.71 2.02
N GLU A 49 8.21 -2.95 2.33
CA GLU A 49 9.47 -3.59 1.97
C GLU A 49 9.22 -4.55 0.80
N VAL A 50 10.10 -4.53 -0.19
CA VAL A 50 10.15 -5.50 -1.28
C VAL A 50 11.51 -6.16 -1.29
N THR A 51 11.50 -7.48 -1.21
CA THR A 51 12.70 -8.31 -1.23
C THR A 51 12.78 -9.14 -2.50
N LEU A 52 13.98 -9.26 -3.07
CA LEU A 52 14.31 -10.21 -4.12
C LEU A 52 15.41 -11.15 -3.59
N ASN A 53 15.12 -12.45 -3.48
CA ASN A 53 16.06 -13.43 -2.92
C ASN A 53 16.63 -12.99 -1.55
N GLU A 54 15.74 -12.51 -0.66
CA GLU A 54 16.07 -12.04 0.69
C GLU A 54 16.85 -10.71 0.74
N GLU A 55 17.23 -10.14 -0.41
CA GLU A 55 17.81 -8.80 -0.49
C GLU A 55 16.72 -7.74 -0.62
N VAL A 56 16.78 -6.70 0.21
CA VAL A 56 15.86 -5.57 0.13
C VAL A 56 16.16 -4.74 -1.11
N VAL A 57 15.23 -4.75 -2.06
CA VAL A 57 15.34 -3.96 -3.32
C VAL A 57 14.51 -2.69 -3.28
N MET A 58 13.58 -2.58 -2.33
CA MET A 58 12.81 -1.37 -2.07
C MET A 58 12.41 -1.34 -0.60
N ASP A 59 12.71 -0.23 0.08
CA ASP A 59 12.21 0.08 1.40
C ASP A 59 11.58 1.48 1.33
N THR A 60 10.29 1.57 1.68
CA THR A 60 9.54 2.82 1.54
C THR A 60 8.64 3.05 2.74
N HIS A 61 8.68 4.28 3.24
CA HIS A 61 7.75 4.77 4.25
C HIS A 61 6.64 5.58 3.59
N TRP A 62 5.40 5.20 3.86
CA TRP A 62 4.23 5.85 3.32
C TRP A 62 3.57 6.74 4.36
N GLY A 63 3.00 7.84 3.89
CA GLY A 63 2.20 8.75 4.69
C GLY A 63 0.72 8.73 4.29
N THR A 64 -0.05 9.61 4.91
CA THR A 64 -1.48 9.80 4.63
C THR A 64 -1.77 10.36 3.23
N GLY A 65 -0.74 10.80 2.49
CA GLY A 65 -0.86 11.27 1.10
C GLY A 65 -0.99 10.16 0.05
N ILE A 66 -0.87 8.88 0.43
CA ILE A 66 -1.00 7.76 -0.49
C ILE A 66 -2.47 7.37 -0.67
N SER A 67 -2.91 7.27 -1.93
CA SER A 67 -4.30 6.97 -2.31
C SER A 67 -4.74 5.55 -1.92
N LYS A 68 -6.05 5.41 -1.65
CA LYS A 68 -6.72 4.11 -1.44
C LYS A 68 -6.73 3.24 -2.71
N ASN A 69 -6.86 1.92 -2.52
CA ASN A 69 -7.10 0.95 -3.59
C ASN A 69 -8.20 -0.07 -3.24
#